data_AF-A0A844MZL8-F1
#
_entry.id   AF-A0A844MZL8-F1
#
_cell.length_a   1.000
_cell.length_b   1.000
_cell.length_c   1.000
_cell.angle_alpha   90.00
_cell.angle_beta   90.00
_cell.angle_gamma   90.00
#
_symmetry.space_group_name_H-M   'P 1'
#
loop_
_entity.id
_entity.type
_entity.pdbx_description
1 polymer ?
#
loop_
_entity_poly.entity_id
_entity_poly.type
_entity_poly.pdbx_seq_one_letter_code
_entity_poly.pdbx_strand_id
1 'polypeptide(L)'
;MNKPKCEPIKVSVDFNLQNWLEEQGNKYKLKYLLAHTEDGVIWGKFQDGNLITADSVFPEFAKLRRSTLQQCRIFGEDSEVMLWQTDEGFQARVIKDEENTEFIPENQILWGTQAEKTNNGFTLVSDGSQGLCHAVPLINISFDRHQKLYRPLRLCVRHYIDYDEETGIARIYLSRLVNLTTEKELKNVA
;
A
#
# COMPACT_ATOMS: atom_id res chain seq x y z
N MET A 1 8.17 8.29 -24.62
CA MET A 1 8.19 8.54 -23.15
C MET A 1 8.34 7.21 -22.45
N ASN A 2 9.18 7.15 -21.41
CA ASN A 2 9.40 5.91 -20.68
C ASN A 2 8.19 5.66 -19.78
N LYS A 3 7.51 4.53 -20.04
CA LYS A 3 6.41 4.03 -19.21
C LYS A 3 7.00 3.05 -18.19
N PRO A 4 6.39 2.93 -16.99
CA PRO A 4 6.76 1.86 -16.08
C PRO A 4 6.53 0.51 -16.77
N LYS A 5 7.33 -0.48 -16.39
CA LYS A 5 7.14 -1.86 -16.81
C LYS A 5 5.96 -2.45 -16.04
N CYS A 6 4.90 -2.83 -16.75
CA CYS A 6 3.72 -3.50 -16.17
C CYS A 6 3.62 -4.92 -16.72
N GLU A 7 3.82 -5.92 -15.87
CA GLU A 7 3.86 -7.33 -16.27
C GLU A 7 2.88 -8.18 -15.45
N PRO A 8 2.13 -9.09 -16.08
CA PRO A 8 1.33 -10.05 -15.33
C PRO A 8 2.24 -11.01 -14.55
N ILE A 9 1.81 -11.39 -13.35
CA ILE A 9 2.43 -12.45 -12.56
C ILE A 9 1.47 -13.64 -12.57
N LYS A 10 1.98 -14.82 -12.97
CA LYS A 10 1.20 -16.05 -12.91
C LYS A 10 0.93 -16.42 -11.45
N VAL A 11 -0.34 -16.61 -11.11
CA VAL A 11 -0.78 -17.10 -9.80
C VAL A 11 -1.28 -18.53 -9.98
N SER A 12 -0.76 -19.46 -9.16
CA SER A 12 -1.26 -20.84 -9.16
C SER A 12 -2.64 -20.91 -8.50
N VAL A 13 -3.51 -21.81 -8.95
CA VAL A 13 -4.84 -22.00 -8.33
C VAL A 13 -4.74 -22.40 -6.86
N ASP A 14 -3.68 -23.11 -6.45
CA ASP A 14 -3.53 -23.63 -5.08
C ASP A 14 -2.39 -22.94 -4.30
N PHE A 15 -2.08 -21.70 -4.64
CA PHE A 15 -1.01 -20.97 -3.96
C PHE A 15 -1.30 -20.73 -2.47
N ASN A 16 -0.25 -20.77 -1.65
CA ASN A 16 -0.29 -20.27 -0.28
C ASN A 16 -0.10 -18.74 -0.31
N LEU A 17 -1.09 -18.01 0.20
CA LEU A 17 -1.10 -16.54 0.14
C LEU A 17 0.11 -15.90 0.83
N GLN A 18 0.46 -16.34 2.03
CA GLN A 18 1.54 -15.75 2.80
C GLN A 18 2.90 -15.98 2.12
N ASN A 19 3.21 -17.24 1.78
CA ASN A 19 4.47 -17.56 1.11
C ASN A 19 4.60 -16.82 -0.22
N TRP A 20 3.52 -16.75 -1.01
CA TRP A 20 3.54 -16.05 -2.29
C TRP A 20 3.81 -14.55 -2.13
N LEU A 21 3.19 -13.91 -1.12
CA LEU A 21 3.43 -12.49 -0.83
C LEU A 21 4.85 -12.24 -0.34
N GLU A 22 5.39 -13.12 0.50
CA GLU A 22 6.78 -13.06 0.97
C GLU A 22 7.78 -13.26 -0.19
N GLU A 23 7.53 -14.21 -1.09
CA GLU A 23 8.33 -14.39 -2.30
C GLU A 23 8.33 -13.13 -3.18
N GLN A 24 7.15 -12.54 -3.44
CA GLN A 24 7.07 -11.32 -4.24
C GLN A 24 7.69 -10.12 -3.50
N GLY A 25 7.44 -9.99 -2.20
CA GLY A 25 8.00 -8.94 -1.35
C GLY A 25 9.52 -8.95 -1.35
N ASN A 26 10.12 -10.12 -1.21
CA ASN A 26 11.57 -10.31 -1.29
C ASN A 26 12.13 -10.04 -2.69
N LYS A 27 11.49 -10.60 -3.72
CA LYS A 27 11.92 -10.45 -5.12
C LYS A 27 11.96 -8.99 -5.57
N TYR A 28 10.98 -8.19 -5.14
CA TYR A 28 10.83 -6.80 -5.55
C TYR A 28 11.21 -5.79 -4.45
N LYS A 29 11.77 -6.25 -3.32
CA LYS A 29 12.19 -5.42 -2.18
C LYS A 29 11.07 -4.50 -1.65
N LEU A 30 9.87 -5.05 -1.56
CA LEU A 30 8.68 -4.32 -1.15
C LEU A 30 8.65 -4.17 0.37
N LYS A 31 8.09 -3.07 0.85
CA LYS A 31 8.20 -2.68 2.26
C LYS A 31 6.89 -2.83 3.02
N TYR A 32 5.78 -2.53 2.36
CA TYR A 32 4.46 -2.50 3.00
C TYR A 32 3.46 -3.37 2.26
N LEU A 33 2.42 -3.76 2.98
CA LEU A 33 1.22 -4.41 2.49
C LEU A 33 0.00 -3.59 2.86
N LEU A 34 -0.91 -3.40 1.91
CA LEU A 34 -2.27 -2.92 2.12
C LEU A 34 -3.23 -3.87 1.41
N ALA A 35 -4.09 -4.54 2.17
CA ALA A 35 -5.10 -5.44 1.64
C ALA A 35 -6.50 -4.97 2.03
N HIS A 36 -7.42 -5.15 1.09
CA HIS A 36 -8.86 -5.00 1.29
C HIS A 36 -9.48 -6.40 1.27
N THR A 37 -10.18 -6.69 2.36
CA THR A 37 -10.89 -7.95 2.58
C THR A 37 -12.35 -7.67 2.89
N GLU A 38 -13.19 -8.68 2.80
CA GLU A 38 -14.61 -8.59 3.18
C GLU A 38 -14.80 -8.13 4.64
N ASP A 39 -13.86 -8.46 5.52
CA ASP A 39 -13.92 -8.19 6.95
C ASP A 39 -13.01 -7.02 7.41
N GLY A 40 -12.39 -6.29 6.48
CA GLY A 40 -11.70 -5.05 6.79
C GLY A 40 -10.46 -4.75 5.95
N VAL A 41 -9.73 -3.73 6.39
CA VAL A 41 -8.45 -3.32 5.82
C VAL A 41 -7.31 -3.90 6.65
N ILE A 42 -6.35 -4.52 5.98
CA ILE A 42 -5.20 -5.16 6.62
C ILE A 42 -3.94 -4.42 6.18
N TRP A 43 -3.18 -3.96 7.16
CA TRP A 43 -1.83 -3.48 6.93
C TRP A 43 -0.80 -4.57 7.25
N GLY A 44 0.32 -4.52 6.56
CA GLY A 44 1.50 -5.30 6.92
C GLY A 44 2.79 -4.59 6.54
N LYS A 45 3.90 -5.14 7.05
CA LYS A 45 5.25 -4.76 6.65
C LYS A 45 6.08 -6.00 6.40
N PHE A 46 7.03 -5.88 5.48
CA PHE A 46 8.06 -6.89 5.29
C PHE A 46 9.24 -6.56 6.21
N GLN A 47 9.69 -7.56 6.96
CA GLN A 47 10.84 -7.47 7.84
C GLN A 47 11.59 -8.79 7.83
N ASP A 48 12.89 -8.73 7.55
CA ASP A 48 13.78 -9.90 7.46
C ASP A 48 13.23 -11.00 6.54
N GLY A 49 12.59 -10.57 5.45
CA GLY A 49 11.97 -11.41 4.43
C GLY A 49 10.63 -12.04 4.79
N ASN A 50 10.11 -11.78 6.00
CA ASN A 50 8.81 -12.26 6.46
C ASN A 50 7.77 -11.14 6.39
N LEU A 51 6.51 -11.52 6.15
CA LEU A 51 5.38 -10.61 6.20
C LEU A 51 4.79 -10.60 7.62
N ILE A 52 4.81 -9.44 8.25
CA ILE A 52 4.13 -9.22 9.54
C ILE A 52 2.87 -8.42 9.26
N THR A 53 1.70 -8.94 9.61
CA THR A 53 0.39 -8.30 9.47
C THR A 53 -0.09 -7.71 10.80
N ALA A 54 -0.95 -6.69 10.72
CA ALA A 54 -1.52 -6.00 11.87
C ALA A 54 -2.15 -6.94 12.90
N ASP A 55 -2.85 -8.01 12.48
CA ASP A 55 -3.52 -8.96 13.38
C ASP A 55 -2.56 -9.72 14.29
N SER A 56 -1.33 -9.98 13.82
CA SER A 56 -0.29 -10.64 14.62
C SER A 56 0.21 -9.76 15.79
N VAL A 57 -0.03 -8.45 15.72
CA VAL A 57 0.38 -7.45 16.72
C VAL A 57 -0.80 -6.98 17.56
N PHE A 58 -1.97 -6.89 16.93
CA PHE A 58 -3.25 -6.41 17.47
C PHE A 58 -4.34 -7.40 17.05
N PRO A 59 -4.63 -8.44 17.87
CA PRO A 59 -5.49 -9.57 17.50
C PRO A 59 -6.94 -9.22 17.11
N GLU A 60 -7.38 -8.00 17.40
CA GLU A 60 -8.70 -7.48 17.03
C GLU A 60 -8.87 -7.21 15.52
N PHE A 61 -7.78 -7.13 14.74
CA PHE A 61 -7.86 -6.88 13.30
C PHE A 61 -8.09 -8.13 12.47
N ALA A 62 -8.66 -7.94 11.27
CA ALA A 62 -8.87 -8.99 10.29
C ALA A 62 -7.55 -9.70 9.92
N LYS A 63 -7.61 -11.03 9.83
CA LYS A 63 -6.45 -11.84 9.42
C LYS A 63 -6.37 -11.92 7.91
N LEU A 64 -5.15 -11.93 7.38
CA LEU A 64 -4.94 -12.07 5.95
C LEU A 64 -5.28 -13.50 5.51
N ARG A 65 -6.39 -13.65 4.79
CA ARG A 65 -6.88 -14.96 4.32
C ARG A 65 -7.30 -14.86 2.88
N ARG A 66 -6.95 -15.89 2.11
CA ARG A 66 -7.32 -15.99 0.69
C ARG A 66 -8.84 -15.92 0.47
N SER A 67 -9.63 -16.52 1.37
CA SER A 67 -11.08 -16.63 1.21
C SER A 67 -11.84 -15.31 1.32
N THR A 68 -11.29 -14.29 2.00
CA THR A 68 -11.92 -12.97 2.15
C THR A 68 -11.19 -11.89 1.37
N LEU A 69 -10.10 -12.22 0.67
CA LEU A 69 -9.24 -11.25 0.00
C LEU A 69 -9.86 -10.76 -1.31
N GLN A 70 -10.14 -9.46 -1.40
CA GLN A 70 -10.59 -8.82 -2.64
C GLN A 70 -9.41 -8.27 -3.43
N GLN A 71 -8.51 -7.56 -2.76
CA GLN A 71 -7.25 -7.06 -3.35
C GLN A 71 -6.16 -6.90 -2.29
N CYS A 72 -4.91 -7.10 -2.69
CA CYS A 72 -3.72 -6.88 -1.90
C CYS A 72 -2.69 -6.13 -2.75
N ARG A 73 -2.18 -5.03 -2.22
CA ARG A 73 -1.05 -4.30 -2.79
C ARG A 73 0.12 -4.41 -1.84
N ILE A 74 1.22 -4.97 -2.33
CA ILE A 74 2.50 -4.90 -1.66
C ILE A 74 3.38 -3.93 -2.45
N PHE A 75 4.01 -2.99 -1.76
CA PHE A 75 4.59 -1.83 -2.43
C PHE A 75 5.87 -1.33 -1.76
N GLY A 76 6.69 -0.67 -2.57
CA GLY A 76 7.92 -0.03 -2.18
C GLY A 76 8.27 1.11 -3.13
N GLU A 77 9.47 1.66 -2.95
CA GLU A 77 9.90 2.88 -3.64
C GLU A 77 9.86 2.74 -5.16
N ASP A 78 10.33 1.61 -5.69
CA ASP A 78 10.50 1.43 -7.15
C ASP A 78 9.46 0.49 -7.78
N SER A 79 8.65 -0.19 -6.98
CA SER A 79 7.70 -1.17 -7.51
C SER A 79 6.48 -1.44 -6.62
N GLU A 80 5.45 -1.98 -7.24
CA GLU A 80 4.24 -2.49 -6.60
C GLU A 80 3.89 -3.84 -7.22
N VAL A 81 3.50 -4.81 -6.38
CA VAL A 81 2.75 -5.99 -6.82
C VAL A 81 1.32 -5.86 -6.32
N MET A 82 0.38 -5.96 -7.25
CA MET A 82 -1.05 -6.01 -6.96
C MET A 82 -1.55 -7.43 -7.25
N LEU A 83 -2.25 -8.01 -6.28
CA LEU A 83 -2.98 -9.26 -6.36
C LEU A 83 -4.46 -8.94 -6.16
N TRP A 84 -5.37 -9.44 -7.00
CA TRP A 84 -6.80 -9.19 -6.86
C TRP A 84 -7.63 -10.37 -7.32
N GLN A 85 -8.81 -10.52 -6.72
CA GLN A 85 -9.77 -11.55 -7.08
C GLN A 85 -10.60 -11.09 -8.28
N THR A 86 -10.83 -12.00 -9.23
CA THR A 86 -11.82 -11.88 -10.31
C THR A 86 -12.74 -13.11 -10.30
N ASP A 87 -13.72 -13.13 -11.19
CA ASP A 87 -14.58 -14.32 -11.40
C ASP A 87 -13.79 -15.54 -11.90
N GLU A 88 -12.62 -15.32 -12.50
CA GLU A 88 -11.72 -16.36 -13.02
C GLU A 88 -10.64 -16.78 -12.01
N GLY A 89 -10.63 -16.20 -10.81
CA GLY A 89 -9.65 -16.47 -9.76
C GLY A 89 -8.73 -15.28 -9.48
N PHE A 90 -7.62 -15.55 -8.80
CA PHE A 90 -6.64 -14.50 -8.48
C PHE A 90 -5.81 -14.13 -9.69
N GLN A 91 -5.75 -12.83 -9.96
CA GLN A 91 -4.86 -12.21 -10.94
C GLN A 91 -3.81 -11.39 -10.21
N ALA A 92 -2.62 -11.30 -10.79
CA ALA A 92 -1.56 -10.48 -10.24
C ALA A 92 -0.77 -9.76 -11.33
N ARG A 93 -0.19 -8.62 -10.95
CA ARG A 93 0.72 -7.86 -11.79
C ARG A 93 1.78 -7.18 -10.96
N VAL A 94 2.93 -6.93 -11.58
CA VAL A 94 3.97 -6.05 -11.05
C VAL A 94 4.04 -4.79 -11.89
N ILE A 95 4.21 -3.66 -11.22
CA ILE A 95 4.60 -2.38 -11.82
C ILE A 95 5.98 -2.06 -11.30
N LYS A 96 6.91 -1.75 -12.20
CA LYS A 96 8.26 -1.28 -11.88
C LYS A 96 8.53 0.02 -12.60
N ASP A 97 9.15 0.95 -11.90
CA ASP A 97 9.65 2.14 -12.55
C ASP A 97 10.88 1.81 -13.40
N GLU A 98 10.90 2.36 -14.60
CA GLU A 98 12.09 2.41 -15.45
C GLU A 98 12.74 3.80 -15.31
N GLU A 99 13.99 3.92 -15.74
CA GLU A 99 14.69 5.20 -15.74
C GLU A 99 13.90 6.27 -16.51
N ASN A 100 13.81 7.48 -15.96
CA ASN A 100 13.07 8.60 -16.55
C ASN A 100 11.57 8.34 -16.79
N THR A 101 10.95 7.44 -16.01
CA THR A 101 9.50 7.25 -16.06
C THR A 101 8.79 8.53 -15.63
N GLU A 102 7.91 9.05 -16.48
CA GLU A 102 7.12 10.24 -16.17
C GLU A 102 5.94 9.89 -15.25
N PHE A 103 5.79 10.64 -14.16
CA PHE A 103 4.68 10.47 -13.23
C PHE A 103 4.32 11.75 -12.49
N ILE A 104 3.09 11.80 -11.97
CA ILE A 104 2.61 12.80 -11.02
C ILE A 104 2.62 12.15 -9.62
N PRO A 105 3.39 12.68 -8.66
CA PRO A 105 3.34 12.21 -7.28
C PRO A 105 2.12 12.78 -6.53
N GLU A 106 1.48 11.96 -5.70
CA GLU A 106 0.38 12.36 -4.81
C GLU A 106 0.60 11.79 -3.39
N ASN A 107 0.29 12.60 -2.37
CA ASN A 107 0.23 12.16 -0.97
C ASN A 107 -1.23 12.12 -0.49
N GLN A 108 -1.83 10.94 -0.47
CA GLN A 108 -3.20 10.74 0.00
C GLN A 108 -3.26 10.75 1.54
N ILE A 109 -4.23 11.46 2.11
CA ILE A 109 -4.41 11.54 3.56
C ILE A 109 -5.08 10.27 4.06
N LEU A 110 -4.45 9.60 5.04
CA LEU A 110 -5.08 8.50 5.76
C LEU A 110 -5.79 9.02 7.01
N TRP A 111 -6.88 8.36 7.38
CA TRP A 111 -7.60 8.58 8.64
C TRP A 111 -6.69 8.30 9.83
N GLY A 112 -6.88 9.04 10.91
CA GLY A 112 -6.08 8.94 12.12
C GLY A 112 -5.67 10.29 12.68
N THR A 113 -6.22 10.65 13.84
CA THR A 113 -5.94 11.91 14.55
C THR A 113 -5.20 11.69 15.86
N GLN A 114 -5.09 10.43 16.33
CA GLN A 114 -4.31 10.08 17.51
C GLN A 114 -3.74 8.66 17.44
N ALA A 115 -2.64 8.43 18.16
CA ALA A 115 -2.14 7.11 18.47
C ALA A 115 -2.73 6.62 19.79
N GLU A 116 -3.20 5.36 19.79
CA GLU A 116 -3.72 4.68 20.97
C GLU A 116 -2.65 3.77 21.60
N LYS A 117 -1.90 3.04 20.76
CA LYS A 117 -0.86 2.10 21.20
C LYS A 117 0.20 1.88 20.13
N THR A 118 1.45 1.67 20.52
CA THR A 118 2.53 1.25 19.61
C THR A 118 3.06 -0.11 20.06
N ASN A 119 3.22 -1.04 19.13
CA ASN A 119 3.76 -2.37 19.40
C ASN A 119 4.40 -2.98 18.14
N ASN A 120 5.51 -3.68 18.27
CA ASN A 120 6.21 -4.41 17.20
C ASN A 120 6.39 -3.66 15.86
N GLY A 121 6.63 -2.34 15.92
CA GLY A 121 6.77 -1.49 14.74
C GLY A 121 5.46 -1.09 14.04
N PHE A 122 4.32 -1.30 14.70
CA PHE A 122 3.01 -0.79 14.30
C PHE A 122 2.51 0.23 15.32
N THR A 123 1.69 1.16 14.86
CA THR A 123 0.92 2.06 15.71
C THR A 123 -0.56 1.86 15.43
N LEU A 124 -1.32 1.53 16.48
CA LEU A 124 -2.77 1.59 16.49
C LEU A 124 -3.18 3.06 16.51
N VAL A 125 -3.86 3.47 15.46
CA VAL A 125 -4.29 4.84 15.22
C VAL A 125 -5.82 4.85 15.14
N SER A 126 -6.44 5.87 15.74
CA SER A 126 -7.87 6.09 15.64
C SER A 126 -8.21 7.49 15.15
N ASP A 127 -9.40 7.65 14.58
CA ASP A 127 -9.88 8.92 14.05
C ASP A 127 -11.06 9.48 14.86
N GLY A 128 -10.88 10.71 15.36
CA GLY A 128 -11.87 11.42 16.13
C GLY A 128 -12.36 10.63 17.35
N SER A 129 -13.66 10.68 17.60
CA SER A 129 -14.34 10.00 18.70
C SER A 129 -15.28 8.87 18.24
N GLN A 130 -15.28 8.54 16.96
CA GLN A 130 -16.25 7.62 16.33
C GLN A 130 -15.73 6.17 16.23
N GLY A 131 -14.56 5.88 16.80
CA GLY A 131 -14.04 4.51 16.91
C GLY A 131 -13.46 3.90 15.63
N LEU A 132 -13.34 4.67 14.55
CA LEU A 132 -12.57 4.23 13.37
C LEU A 132 -11.11 4.05 13.77
N CYS A 133 -10.58 2.84 13.58
CA CYS A 133 -9.21 2.51 13.93
C CYS A 133 -8.53 1.64 12.87
N HIS A 134 -7.21 1.75 12.79
CA HIS A 134 -6.37 0.87 12.00
C HIS A 134 -4.96 0.78 12.62
N ALA A 135 -4.26 -0.33 12.39
CA ALA A 135 -2.88 -0.49 12.85
C ALA A 135 -1.91 -0.32 11.69
N VAL A 136 -1.27 0.85 11.60
CA VAL A 136 -0.33 1.19 10.51
C VAL A 136 1.09 0.76 10.86
N PRO A 137 1.90 0.29 9.88
CA PRO A 137 3.28 -0.16 10.09
C PRO A 137 4.26 1.03 10.14
N LEU A 138 3.94 2.03 10.96
CA LEU A 138 4.77 3.19 11.25
C LEU A 138 4.87 3.38 12.76
N ILE A 139 5.96 3.98 13.18
CA ILE A 139 6.24 4.37 14.57
C ILE A 139 6.60 5.84 14.63
N ASN A 140 6.61 6.40 15.85
CA ASN A 140 7.01 7.80 16.10
C ASN A 140 6.19 8.82 15.30
N ILE A 141 4.90 8.54 15.10
CA ILE A 141 3.98 9.44 14.39
C ILE A 141 3.69 10.64 15.29
N SER A 142 3.99 11.85 14.78
CA SER A 142 3.68 13.09 15.48
C SER A 142 2.24 13.52 15.20
N PHE A 143 1.40 13.46 16.23
CA PHE A 143 0.04 13.99 16.21
C PHE A 143 0.01 15.37 16.88
N ASP A 144 -0.79 16.28 16.34
CA ASP A 144 -0.95 17.62 16.87
C ASP A 144 -2.18 17.65 17.79
N ARG A 145 -1.93 17.72 19.10
CA ARG A 145 -3.00 17.77 20.11
C ARG A 145 -3.79 19.08 20.10
N HIS A 146 -3.24 20.15 19.51
CA HIS A 146 -3.90 21.44 19.39
C HIS A 146 -4.77 21.51 18.13
N GLN A 147 -4.48 20.69 17.12
CA GLN A 147 -5.27 20.57 15.89
C GLN A 147 -6.04 19.25 15.86
N LYS A 148 -7.27 19.24 16.41
CA LYS A 148 -8.11 18.03 16.51
C LYS A 148 -8.37 17.28 15.20
N LEU A 149 -8.25 17.95 14.06
CA LEU A 149 -8.46 17.36 12.72
C LEU A 149 -7.17 17.09 11.96
N TYR A 150 -6.01 17.25 12.62
CA TYR A 150 -4.73 17.00 11.99
C TYR A 150 -4.51 15.50 11.79
N ARG A 151 -4.38 15.12 10.52
CA ARG A 151 -4.06 13.77 10.09
C ARG A 151 -2.63 13.76 9.56
N PRO A 152 -1.65 13.13 10.23
CA PRO A 152 -0.26 13.14 9.78
C PRO A 152 0.04 12.08 8.72
N LEU A 153 -0.72 10.98 8.69
CA LEU A 153 -0.44 9.82 7.84
C LEU A 153 -0.68 10.14 6.36
N ARG A 154 0.27 9.74 5.51
CA ARG A 154 0.21 9.88 4.06
C ARG A 154 0.49 8.54 3.39
N LEU A 155 -0.35 8.19 2.42
CA LEU A 155 -0.09 7.13 1.46
C LEU A 155 0.41 7.77 0.17
N CYS A 156 1.67 7.50 -0.18
CA CYS A 156 2.30 8.04 -1.37
C CYS A 156 1.90 7.23 -2.60
N VAL A 157 1.49 7.92 -3.65
CA VAL A 157 1.02 7.36 -4.92
C VAL A 157 1.81 8.01 -6.06
N ARG A 158 2.11 7.23 -7.11
CA ARG A 158 2.57 7.74 -8.39
C ARG A 158 1.51 7.48 -9.45
N HIS A 159 1.15 8.51 -10.21
CA HIS A 159 0.23 8.42 -11.34
C HIS A 159 1.00 8.55 -12.64
N TYR A 160 0.91 7.55 -13.51
CA TYR A 160 1.61 7.55 -14.80
C TYR A 160 0.70 8.12 -15.88
N ILE A 161 1.31 8.92 -16.75
CA ILE A 161 0.61 9.66 -17.79
C ILE A 161 0.73 8.90 -19.11
N ASP A 162 -0.36 8.85 -19.85
CA ASP A 162 -0.40 8.44 -21.24
C ASP A 162 -0.93 9.61 -22.08
N TYR A 163 -0.47 9.72 -23.31
CA TYR A 163 -0.87 10.77 -24.23
C TYR A 163 -1.51 10.12 -25.45
N ASP A 164 -2.70 10.57 -25.81
CA ASP A 164 -3.34 10.18 -27.05
C ASP A 164 -2.55 10.76 -28.24
N GLU A 165 -2.09 9.91 -29.16
CA GLU A 165 -1.19 10.31 -30.25
C GLU A 165 -1.85 11.25 -31.27
N GLU A 166 -3.17 11.16 -31.45
CA GLU A 166 -3.91 11.96 -32.44
C GLU A 166 -4.32 13.33 -31.87
N THR A 167 -4.78 13.37 -30.63
CA THR A 167 -5.35 14.58 -30.01
C THR A 167 -4.40 15.28 -29.05
N GLY A 168 -3.34 14.60 -28.58
CA GLY A 168 -2.42 15.10 -27.56
C GLY A 168 -2.98 15.14 -26.14
N ILE A 169 -4.17 14.56 -25.90
CA ILE A 169 -4.80 14.57 -24.58
C ILE A 169 -4.02 13.68 -23.61
N ALA A 170 -3.65 14.24 -22.45
CA ALA A 170 -3.02 13.52 -21.35
C ALA A 170 -4.06 12.86 -20.44
N ARG A 171 -3.80 11.62 -20.00
CA ARG A 171 -4.62 10.91 -19.00
C ARG A 171 -3.76 10.12 -18.01
N ILE A 172 -4.25 9.98 -16.79
CA ILE A 172 -3.70 9.00 -15.85
C ILE A 172 -4.21 7.62 -16.27
N TYR A 173 -3.33 6.77 -16.80
CA TYR A 173 -3.71 5.42 -17.23
C TYR A 173 -3.39 4.36 -16.18
N LEU A 174 -2.50 4.68 -15.24
CA LEU A 174 -2.02 3.77 -14.22
C LEU A 174 -1.63 4.51 -12.95
N SER A 175 -1.83 3.87 -11.80
CA SER A 175 -1.32 4.38 -10.53
C SER A 175 -0.83 3.24 -9.64
N ARG A 176 0.21 3.50 -8.85
CA ARG A 176 0.74 2.55 -7.87
C ARG A 176 1.02 3.22 -6.53
N LEU A 177 0.94 2.42 -5.48
CA LEU A 177 1.42 2.79 -4.15
C LEU A 177 2.95 2.77 -4.12
N VAL A 178 3.52 3.66 -3.33
CA VAL A 178 4.98 3.85 -3.24
C VAL A 178 5.48 3.73 -1.81
N ASN A 179 4.83 4.43 -0.88
CA ASN A 179 5.31 4.53 0.49
C ASN A 179 4.17 4.87 1.45
N LEU A 180 4.40 4.60 2.72
CA LEU A 180 3.58 5.06 3.84
C LEU A 180 4.47 5.96 4.70
N THR A 181 4.04 7.20 4.93
CA THR A 181 4.88 8.23 5.58
C THR A 181 4.05 9.19 6.46
N THR A 182 4.73 10.07 7.19
CA THR A 182 4.15 11.22 7.89
C THR A 182 4.59 12.56 7.28
N GLU A 183 5.41 12.53 6.24
CA GLU A 183 5.85 13.72 5.51
C GLU A 183 4.70 14.28 4.69
N LYS A 184 4.35 15.56 4.92
CA LYS A 184 3.27 16.23 4.19
C LYS A 184 3.67 16.54 2.75
N GLU A 185 4.84 17.17 2.63
CA GLU A 185 5.38 17.61 1.36
C GLU A 185 5.93 16.42 0.59
N LEU A 186 5.69 16.44 -0.72
CA LEU A 186 6.34 15.52 -1.63
C LEU A 186 7.82 15.88 -1.66
N LYS A 187 8.72 14.91 -1.47
CA LYS A 187 10.13 15.13 -1.77
C LYS A 187 10.21 15.47 -3.25
N ASN A 188 10.89 16.57 -3.59
CA ASN A 188 11.20 16.88 -4.98
C ASN A 188 11.88 15.65 -5.58
N VAL A 189 11.19 14.99 -6.50
CA VAL A 189 11.78 13.94 -7.30
C VAL A 189 12.69 14.68 -8.26
N ALA A 190 13.99 14.64 -7.98
CA ALA A 190 15.03 15.19 -8.84
C ALA A 190 15.22 14.29 -10.07
#